data_AF-A0A1Y6CDD0-F1
#
_entry.id   AF-A0A1Y6CDD0-F1
#
_cell.length_a   1.000
_cell.length_b   1.000
_cell.length_c   1.000
_cell.angle_alpha   90.00
_cell.angle_beta   90.00
_cell.angle_gamma   90.00
#
_symmetry.space_group_name_H-M   'P 1'
#
loop_
_entity.id
_entity.type
_entity.pdbx_description
1 polymer ?
#
loop_
_entity_poly.entity_id
_entity_poly.type
_entity_poly.pdbx_seq_one_letter_code
_entity_poly.pdbx_strand_id
1 'polypeptide(L)'
;MDFMSCNMMIRILPALLISITTSCTQKPKLSLDRNDKPTKDELDSRIAIFDDFAKFMAKNCNSCHSTGSIASSSDFEKLKNPADWLASRYIQAGSPSESSLYYRLNGSPASKAGQPQDMPSPTDQLGNEDLNTIANFITHIEEIVAASENSLQFNAELSRINPLPFKTLLHKLAFLADIAPENLDAQAEFADLLANRYLLGDYDFSQGIVEQSSWGATQLEIWLTSLESFCSSPNTLQRYNSKLEEFELRAFGTTQTQLTSSIKSDLSALPLTDTERFSAGCLLILGSLEFRTQSATPAGGMQSYLSLLASTVMERPLTAEERKISSRKGLEVTLDRWLTSNQFLESVRQYTEKLLKASGTSDDIDFSLPSNLAVAIVKAQKPYEEILTSQDCYNRSGEKTSCDSGSPQEAGVLTTRAFLSVNKGPFNLSRAGNMLESFACKHYPLDEDLEPKLEQASMIPIFAKTFGEGFGNGTNCYSCHSQFGKHTQLFVKYDSNGYYQGDASGIQDPSPEVTSGHSPNGTFVSHFKDSSRAASESSEFFGQSVENISDAAKVLVADPSFMTCTVSNVLGYYLRLKDTTKASISDRLLGSIAKKIRDKNKQPSFQDILREALTHPEVIQSIVAED
;
A
#
# COMPACT_ATOMS: atom_id res chain seq x y z
N MET A 1 23.74 -1.11 -31.41
CA MET A 1 23.53 -0.78 -29.98
C MET A 1 22.74 -1.89 -29.28
N ASP A 2 21.76 -2.54 -29.93
CA ASP A 2 20.95 -3.63 -29.33
C ASP A 2 21.70 -4.93 -28.90
N PHE A 3 22.91 -5.18 -29.41
CA PHE A 3 23.71 -6.35 -28.99
C PHE A 3 24.59 -6.11 -27.75
N MET A 4 24.77 -4.85 -27.33
CA MET A 4 25.58 -4.50 -26.15
C MET A 4 24.78 -4.51 -24.85
N SER A 5 23.50 -4.12 -24.86
CA SER A 5 22.66 -4.11 -23.65
C SER A 5 22.45 -5.52 -23.07
N CYS A 6 22.20 -6.51 -23.94
CA CYS A 6 21.95 -7.89 -23.52
C CYS A 6 23.21 -8.57 -22.93
N ASN A 7 24.39 -8.39 -23.55
CA ASN A 7 25.65 -8.97 -23.03
C ASN A 7 26.15 -8.27 -21.76
N MET A 8 25.87 -6.98 -21.60
CA MET A 8 26.24 -6.22 -20.42
C MET A 8 25.38 -6.59 -19.21
N MET A 9 24.05 -6.72 -19.37
CA MET A 9 23.17 -7.21 -18.30
C MET A 9 23.51 -8.64 -17.86
N ILE A 10 23.76 -9.57 -18.80
CA ILE A 10 24.12 -10.97 -18.50
C ILE A 10 25.41 -11.08 -17.67
N ARG A 11 26.34 -10.12 -17.81
CA ARG A 11 27.61 -10.10 -17.05
C ARG A 11 27.56 -9.26 -15.78
N ILE A 12 26.71 -8.25 -15.72
CA ILE A 12 26.54 -7.37 -14.55
C ILE A 12 25.66 -8.02 -13.48
N LEU A 13 24.59 -8.75 -13.85
CA LEU A 13 23.74 -9.43 -12.89
C LEU A 13 24.53 -10.36 -11.95
N PRO A 14 25.46 -11.21 -12.44
CA PRO A 14 26.32 -12.03 -11.59
C PRO A 14 27.22 -11.22 -10.63
N ALA A 15 27.74 -10.06 -11.03
CA ALA A 15 28.55 -9.20 -10.16
C ALA A 15 27.71 -8.49 -9.08
N LEU A 16 26.48 -8.08 -9.45
CA LEU A 16 25.46 -7.59 -8.50
C LEU A 16 25.10 -8.71 -7.50
N LEU A 17 24.93 -9.94 -7.99
CA LEU A 17 24.68 -11.16 -7.20
C LEU A 17 25.84 -11.50 -6.26
N ILE A 18 27.11 -11.35 -6.69
CA ILE A 18 28.28 -11.60 -5.82
C ILE A 18 28.36 -10.56 -4.69
N SER A 19 28.03 -9.29 -4.96
CA SER A 19 27.97 -8.26 -3.92
C SER A 19 26.80 -8.46 -2.94
N ILE A 20 25.67 -9.01 -3.39
CA ILE A 20 24.52 -9.33 -2.51
C ILE A 20 24.77 -10.62 -1.70
N THR A 21 25.42 -11.63 -2.27
CA THR A 21 25.61 -12.95 -1.64
C THR A 21 26.85 -13.06 -0.73
N THR A 22 27.81 -12.12 -0.80
CA THR A 22 29.02 -12.15 0.05
C THR A 22 28.73 -11.90 1.54
N SER A 23 27.51 -11.49 1.92
CA SER A 23 27.06 -11.42 3.32
C SER A 23 26.29 -12.67 3.82
N CYS A 24 26.08 -13.70 2.99
CA CYS A 24 25.35 -14.93 3.36
C CYS A 24 26.21 -16.18 3.12
N THR A 25 27.12 -16.49 4.03
CA THR A 25 27.93 -17.73 3.96
C THR A 25 27.16 -18.93 4.48
N GLN A 26 26.28 -19.54 3.68
CA GLN A 26 25.90 -20.95 3.81
C GLN A 26 25.46 -21.50 2.44
N LYS A 27 26.30 -22.35 1.83
CA LYS A 27 25.95 -23.12 0.63
C LYS A 27 25.05 -24.30 1.03
N PRO A 28 23.79 -24.42 0.56
CA PRO A 28 23.04 -25.65 0.69
C PRO A 28 23.61 -26.69 -0.29
N LYS A 29 23.83 -27.90 0.21
CA LYS A 29 24.24 -29.07 -0.56
C LYS A 29 22.98 -29.74 -1.10
N LEU A 30 22.53 -29.37 -2.30
CA LEU A 30 21.48 -30.10 -3.03
C LEU A 30 22.12 -30.96 -4.11
N SER A 31 22.06 -32.27 -3.90
CA SER A 31 22.39 -33.30 -4.89
C SER A 31 21.10 -33.65 -5.62
N LEU A 32 20.91 -33.08 -6.80
CA LEU A 32 19.94 -33.56 -7.78
C LEU A 32 20.71 -33.98 -9.03
N ASP A 33 20.36 -35.16 -9.53
CA ASP A 33 20.96 -35.81 -10.68
C ASP A 33 20.79 -34.93 -11.94
N ARG A 34 21.82 -34.89 -12.80
CA ARG A 34 22.14 -33.69 -13.59
C ARG A 34 21.55 -33.60 -15.00
N ASN A 35 20.62 -34.46 -15.40
CA ASN A 35 20.34 -34.65 -16.83
C ASN A 35 18.98 -34.21 -17.39
N ASP A 36 17.99 -33.81 -16.59
CA ASP A 36 16.74 -33.24 -17.12
C ASP A 36 16.35 -31.98 -16.32
N LYS A 37 17.02 -30.87 -16.61
CA LYS A 37 16.50 -29.56 -16.17
C LYS A 37 15.50 -29.07 -17.20
N PRO A 38 14.28 -28.67 -16.79
CA PRO A 38 13.34 -28.05 -17.71
C PRO A 38 13.98 -26.81 -18.34
N THR A 39 13.73 -26.64 -19.62
CA THR A 39 14.10 -25.44 -20.39
C THR A 39 13.32 -24.23 -19.86
N LYS A 40 13.78 -23.02 -20.20
CA LYS A 40 13.07 -21.78 -19.86
C LYS A 40 11.64 -21.79 -20.40
N ASP A 41 11.45 -22.23 -21.65
CA ASP A 41 10.14 -22.27 -22.29
C ASP A 41 9.18 -23.24 -21.58
N GLU A 42 9.70 -24.38 -21.10
CA GLU A 42 8.92 -25.30 -20.26
C GLU A 42 8.56 -24.66 -18.92
N LEU A 43 9.50 -23.98 -18.26
CA LEU A 43 9.25 -23.27 -17.00
C LEU A 43 8.18 -22.17 -17.17
N ASP A 44 8.30 -21.36 -18.21
CA ASP A 44 7.37 -20.27 -18.53
C ASP A 44 5.98 -20.83 -18.86
N SER A 45 5.91 -21.95 -19.59
CA SER A 45 4.64 -22.64 -19.86
C SER A 45 3.96 -23.17 -18.59
N ARG A 46 4.73 -23.60 -17.58
CA ARG A 46 4.19 -24.05 -16.29
C ARG A 46 3.67 -22.87 -15.46
N ILE A 47 4.36 -21.73 -15.47
CA ILE A 47 3.90 -20.51 -14.77
C ILE A 47 2.58 -20.00 -15.37
N ALA A 48 2.44 -20.03 -16.70
CA ALA A 48 1.21 -19.62 -17.37
C ALA A 48 -0.04 -20.41 -16.91
N ILE A 49 0.11 -21.70 -16.55
CA ILE A 49 -0.98 -22.51 -16.01
C ILE A 49 -1.52 -21.93 -14.69
N PHE A 50 -0.65 -21.41 -13.83
CA PHE A 50 -1.10 -20.76 -12.58
C PHE A 50 -1.77 -19.42 -12.86
N ASP A 51 -1.27 -18.62 -13.82
CA ASP A 51 -1.88 -17.34 -14.16
C ASP A 51 -3.33 -17.53 -14.68
N ASP A 52 -3.55 -18.55 -15.51
CA ASP A 52 -4.89 -18.87 -16.00
C ASP A 52 -5.81 -19.36 -14.89
N PHE A 53 -5.29 -20.18 -13.98
CA PHE A 53 -6.02 -20.59 -12.77
C PHE A 53 -6.34 -19.40 -11.83
N ALA A 54 -5.38 -18.50 -11.60
CA ALA A 54 -5.56 -17.35 -10.73
C ALA A 54 -6.60 -16.37 -11.31
N LYS A 55 -6.57 -16.12 -12.63
CA LYS A 55 -7.60 -15.34 -13.34
C LYS A 55 -8.98 -16.00 -13.21
N PHE A 56 -9.05 -17.32 -13.34
CA PHE A 56 -10.27 -18.08 -13.13
C PHE A 56 -10.84 -17.86 -11.71
N MET A 57 -10.00 -18.04 -10.68
CA MET A 57 -10.41 -17.87 -9.28
C MET A 57 -10.85 -16.43 -8.98
N ALA A 58 -10.11 -15.44 -9.49
CA ALA A 58 -10.45 -14.03 -9.33
C ALA A 58 -11.80 -13.68 -9.96
N LYS A 59 -12.05 -14.17 -11.18
CA LYS A 59 -13.28 -13.90 -11.94
C LYS A 59 -14.50 -14.57 -11.32
N ASN A 60 -14.36 -15.84 -10.90
CA ASN A 60 -15.52 -16.69 -10.61
C ASN A 60 -15.72 -17.01 -9.12
N CYS A 61 -14.71 -16.80 -8.26
CA CYS A 61 -14.75 -17.28 -6.88
C CYS A 61 -14.43 -16.21 -5.82
N ASN A 62 -13.47 -15.32 -6.08
CA ASN A 62 -12.94 -14.43 -5.04
C ASN A 62 -13.96 -13.41 -4.51
N SER A 63 -14.94 -13.01 -5.31
CA SER A 63 -16.02 -12.10 -4.88
C SER A 63 -16.84 -12.68 -3.70
N CYS A 64 -16.93 -14.01 -3.60
CA CYS A 64 -17.64 -14.71 -2.54
C CYS A 64 -16.71 -15.38 -1.52
N HIS A 65 -15.39 -15.46 -1.77
CA HIS A 65 -14.43 -16.21 -0.96
C HIS A 65 -13.21 -15.38 -0.50
N SER A 66 -13.35 -14.05 -0.46
CA SER A 66 -12.32 -13.13 0.05
C SER A 66 -12.27 -13.08 1.58
N THR A 67 -11.20 -12.51 2.11
CA THR A 67 -11.02 -12.21 3.53
C THR A 67 -12.14 -11.26 3.97
N GLY A 68 -12.97 -11.69 4.92
CA GLY A 68 -14.14 -10.91 5.37
C GLY A 68 -15.42 -11.14 4.57
N SER A 69 -15.38 -11.96 3.50
CA SER A 69 -16.59 -12.55 2.97
C SER A 69 -17.20 -13.47 4.04
N ILE A 70 -18.48 -13.23 4.30
CA ILE A 70 -19.33 -14.02 5.20
C ILE A 70 -19.42 -15.50 4.73
N ALA A 71 -19.05 -15.73 3.46
CA ALA A 71 -19.38 -16.91 2.69
C ALA A 71 -18.27 -17.96 2.54
N SER A 72 -17.28 -18.07 3.45
CA SER A 72 -16.55 -19.35 3.56
C SER A 72 -15.62 -19.52 4.77
N SER A 73 -15.53 -20.77 5.25
CA SER A 73 -14.35 -21.28 5.97
C SER A 73 -13.10 -21.44 5.07
N SER A 74 -13.11 -20.83 3.88
CA SER A 74 -12.13 -20.95 2.81
C SER A 74 -11.77 -19.56 2.32
N ASP A 75 -10.65 -19.06 2.82
CA ASP A 75 -10.11 -17.75 2.51
C ASP A 75 -9.19 -17.87 1.28
N PHE A 76 -9.78 -17.90 0.08
CA PHE A 76 -9.02 -18.08 -1.15
C PHE A 76 -8.13 -16.89 -1.46
N GLU A 77 -8.46 -15.72 -0.94
CA GLU A 77 -7.61 -14.52 -1.05
C GLU A 77 -6.26 -14.66 -0.33
N LYS A 78 -6.18 -15.54 0.68
CA LYS A 78 -4.92 -15.91 1.32
C LYS A 78 -4.07 -16.89 0.50
N LEU A 79 -4.65 -17.55 -0.51
CA LEU A 79 -3.95 -18.51 -1.37
C LEU A 79 -3.42 -17.80 -2.62
N LYS A 80 -2.30 -17.08 -2.45
CA LYS A 80 -1.79 -16.13 -3.45
C LYS A 80 -0.81 -16.76 -4.43
N ASN A 81 -0.20 -17.88 -4.06
CA ASN A 81 0.80 -18.55 -4.88
C ASN A 81 0.53 -20.07 -4.97
N PRO A 82 1.16 -20.79 -5.92
CA PRO A 82 0.95 -22.23 -6.10
C PRO A 82 1.23 -23.05 -4.83
N ALA A 83 2.19 -22.63 -4.00
CA ALA A 83 2.54 -23.34 -2.77
C ALA A 83 1.44 -23.22 -1.70
N ASP A 84 0.79 -22.05 -1.59
CA ASP A 84 -0.35 -21.87 -0.69
C ASP A 84 -1.50 -22.82 -1.08
N TRP A 85 -1.77 -22.92 -2.39
CA TRP A 85 -2.79 -23.80 -2.94
C TRP A 85 -2.46 -25.29 -2.72
N LEU A 86 -1.20 -25.68 -2.90
CA LEU A 86 -0.71 -27.04 -2.64
C LEU A 86 -0.81 -27.39 -1.15
N ALA A 87 -0.47 -26.46 -0.25
CA ALA A 87 -0.57 -26.64 1.19
C ALA A 87 -2.02 -26.60 1.71
N SER A 88 -2.97 -26.18 0.88
CA SER A 88 -4.37 -26.07 1.26
C SER A 88 -5.05 -27.44 1.30
N ARG A 89 -6.18 -27.54 2.02
CA ARG A 89 -7.07 -28.71 1.98
C ARG A 89 -7.87 -28.85 0.67
N TYR A 90 -7.72 -27.91 -0.27
CA TYR A 90 -8.55 -27.82 -1.48
C TYR A 90 -8.01 -28.65 -2.63
N ILE A 91 -6.70 -28.91 -2.63
CA ILE A 91 -5.99 -29.56 -3.73
C ILE A 91 -5.27 -30.80 -3.22
N GLN A 92 -5.37 -31.85 -4.01
CA GLN A 92 -4.52 -33.03 -3.95
C GLN A 92 -3.75 -33.11 -5.26
N ALA A 93 -2.45 -32.84 -5.19
CA ALA A 93 -1.59 -32.72 -6.36
C ALA A 93 -1.67 -33.95 -7.28
N GLY A 94 -1.67 -33.70 -8.59
CA GLY A 94 -1.74 -34.76 -9.60
C GLY A 94 -3.10 -35.44 -9.73
N SER A 95 -4.07 -35.13 -8.85
CA SER A 95 -5.36 -35.84 -8.77
C SER A 95 -6.56 -34.88 -8.71
N PRO A 96 -7.01 -34.33 -9.86
CA PRO A 96 -8.20 -33.48 -9.91
C PRO A 96 -9.42 -34.12 -9.28
N SER A 97 -9.69 -35.41 -9.54
CA SER A 97 -10.87 -36.11 -8.99
C SER A 97 -10.87 -36.25 -7.47
N GLU A 98 -9.69 -36.19 -6.83
CA GLU A 98 -9.56 -36.29 -5.37
C GLU A 98 -9.47 -34.92 -4.68
N SER A 99 -9.26 -33.85 -5.46
CA SER A 99 -9.18 -32.47 -4.97
C SER A 99 -10.55 -31.89 -4.66
N SER A 100 -10.68 -31.27 -3.48
CA SER A 100 -11.99 -30.77 -3.02
C SER A 100 -12.53 -29.56 -3.76
N LEU A 101 -11.65 -28.76 -4.35
CA LEU A 101 -12.04 -27.70 -5.28
C LEU A 101 -12.71 -28.28 -6.53
N TYR A 102 -12.05 -29.24 -7.19
CA TYR A 102 -12.51 -29.76 -8.48
C TYR A 102 -13.77 -30.62 -8.36
N TYR A 103 -13.88 -31.52 -7.38
CA TYR A 103 -15.08 -32.36 -7.28
C TYR A 103 -16.34 -31.55 -6.98
N ARG A 104 -16.23 -30.48 -6.16
CA ARG A 104 -17.37 -29.61 -5.81
C ARG A 104 -17.90 -28.88 -7.04
N LEU A 105 -16.99 -28.43 -7.91
CA LEU A 105 -17.34 -27.70 -9.13
C LEU A 105 -17.80 -28.62 -10.27
N ASN A 106 -17.26 -29.84 -10.35
CA ASN A 106 -17.64 -30.83 -11.37
C ASN A 106 -18.94 -31.59 -11.03
N GLY A 107 -19.59 -31.31 -9.88
CA GLY A 107 -20.86 -31.93 -9.49
C GLY A 107 -20.80 -33.46 -9.31
N SER A 108 -19.60 -34.04 -9.14
CA SER A 108 -19.44 -35.50 -9.09
C SER A 108 -20.09 -36.10 -7.83
N PRO A 109 -20.85 -37.21 -7.93
CA PRO A 109 -21.46 -37.89 -6.79
C PRO A 109 -20.46 -38.59 -5.86
N ALA A 110 -19.15 -38.50 -6.13
CA ALA A 110 -18.07 -39.06 -5.33
C ALA A 110 -17.83 -38.36 -3.97
N SER A 111 -18.77 -37.53 -3.50
CA SER A 111 -18.75 -37.10 -2.10
C SER A 111 -18.68 -38.35 -1.23
N LYS A 112 -17.70 -38.44 -0.32
CA LYS A 112 -17.80 -39.36 0.82
C LYS A 112 -19.21 -39.18 1.39
N ALA A 113 -20.00 -40.26 1.41
CA ALA A 113 -21.41 -40.21 1.76
C ALA A 113 -21.64 -39.34 3.01
N GLY A 114 -22.36 -38.23 2.86
CA GLY A 114 -22.69 -37.30 3.96
C GLY A 114 -22.05 -35.90 3.94
N GLN A 115 -21.31 -35.52 2.90
CA GLN A 115 -20.88 -34.11 2.73
C GLN A 115 -21.92 -33.34 1.90
N PRO A 116 -22.46 -32.21 2.39
CA PRO A 116 -23.46 -31.43 1.66
C PRO A 116 -22.88 -30.83 0.36
N GLN A 117 -23.65 -30.95 -0.73
CA GLN A 117 -23.38 -30.31 -2.02
C GLN A 117 -23.79 -28.83 -1.95
N ASP A 118 -22.97 -28.02 -1.29
CA ASP A 118 -23.26 -26.59 -1.05
C ASP A 118 -22.72 -25.66 -2.14
N MET A 119 -22.37 -26.17 -3.33
CA MET A 119 -21.83 -25.37 -4.44
C MET A 119 -22.78 -25.44 -5.65
N PRO A 120 -22.92 -24.34 -6.44
CA PRO A 120 -23.78 -24.33 -7.63
C PRO A 120 -23.41 -25.48 -8.57
N SER A 121 -24.41 -26.16 -9.12
CA SER A 121 -24.22 -27.16 -10.19
C SER A 121 -23.49 -26.50 -11.38
N PRO A 122 -22.56 -27.20 -12.05
CA PRO A 122 -21.83 -26.66 -13.21
C PRO A 122 -22.73 -26.16 -14.35
N THR A 123 -24.02 -26.51 -14.37
CA THR A 123 -24.96 -26.09 -15.42
C THR A 123 -25.29 -24.60 -15.44
N ASP A 124 -25.02 -23.85 -14.36
CA ASP A 124 -25.57 -22.49 -14.21
C ASP A 124 -24.52 -21.38 -14.30
N GLN A 125 -23.22 -21.66 -14.09
CA GLN A 125 -22.16 -20.62 -14.06
C GLN A 125 -20.77 -21.02 -14.59
N LEU A 126 -20.44 -22.31 -14.77
CA LEU A 126 -19.08 -22.74 -15.14
C LEU A 126 -19.05 -23.69 -16.34
N GLY A 127 -18.21 -23.40 -17.34
CA GLY A 127 -18.07 -24.23 -18.53
C GLY A 127 -17.09 -25.40 -18.36
N ASN A 128 -17.06 -26.32 -19.33
CA ASN A 128 -16.05 -27.38 -19.39
C ASN A 128 -14.61 -26.83 -19.50
N GLU A 129 -14.46 -25.65 -20.11
CA GLU A 129 -13.18 -24.95 -20.22
C GLU A 129 -12.65 -24.53 -18.84
N ASP A 130 -13.52 -23.99 -17.99
CA ASP A 130 -13.20 -23.62 -16.61
C ASP A 130 -12.76 -24.85 -15.80
N LEU A 131 -13.50 -25.96 -15.90
CA LEU A 131 -13.13 -27.20 -15.24
C LEU A 131 -11.78 -27.73 -15.74
N ASN A 132 -11.51 -27.65 -17.04
CA ASN A 132 -10.21 -28.04 -17.61
C ASN A 132 -9.06 -27.17 -17.07
N THR A 133 -9.26 -25.85 -16.91
CA THR A 133 -8.27 -24.94 -16.31
C THR A 133 -7.91 -25.39 -14.89
N ILE A 134 -8.92 -25.71 -14.07
CA ILE A 134 -8.70 -26.18 -12.69
C ILE A 134 -8.02 -27.55 -12.67
N ALA A 135 -8.46 -28.49 -13.50
CA ALA A 135 -7.84 -29.81 -13.60
C ALA A 135 -6.38 -29.72 -14.05
N ASN A 136 -6.08 -28.86 -15.01
CA ASN A 136 -4.73 -28.66 -15.53
C ASN A 136 -3.79 -28.10 -14.46
N PHE A 137 -4.26 -27.13 -13.68
CA PHE A 137 -3.51 -26.60 -12.54
C PHE A 137 -3.24 -27.68 -11.49
N ILE A 138 -4.27 -28.40 -11.03
CA ILE A 138 -4.12 -29.46 -10.02
C ILE A 138 -3.15 -30.56 -10.49
N THR A 139 -3.22 -30.92 -11.76
CA THR A 139 -2.35 -31.96 -12.34
C THR A 139 -0.88 -31.55 -12.27
N HIS A 140 -0.58 -30.27 -12.48
CA HIS A 140 0.80 -29.79 -12.59
C HIS A 140 1.29 -28.98 -11.38
N ILE A 141 0.50 -28.86 -10.32
CA ILE A 141 0.79 -27.94 -9.21
C ILE A 141 2.16 -28.19 -8.55
N GLU A 142 2.62 -29.44 -8.44
CA GLU A 142 3.95 -29.75 -7.87
C GLU A 142 5.09 -29.25 -8.78
N GLU A 143 4.95 -29.39 -10.09
CA GLU A 143 5.91 -28.88 -11.06
C GLU A 143 5.92 -27.35 -11.08
N ILE A 144 4.73 -26.74 -10.98
CA ILE A 144 4.56 -25.29 -10.87
C ILE A 144 5.18 -24.79 -9.56
N VAL A 145 4.97 -25.49 -8.44
CA VAL A 145 5.58 -25.15 -7.15
C VAL A 145 7.10 -25.27 -7.26
N ALA A 146 7.66 -26.34 -7.79
CA ALA A 146 9.12 -26.50 -7.94
C ALA A 146 9.73 -25.45 -8.90
N ALA A 147 9.05 -25.14 -10.00
CA ALA A 147 9.44 -24.07 -10.92
C ALA A 147 9.39 -22.69 -10.23
N SER A 148 8.31 -22.46 -9.48
CA SER A 148 8.13 -21.26 -8.70
C SER A 148 9.16 -21.19 -7.57
N GLU A 149 9.54 -22.27 -6.89
CA GLU A 149 10.49 -22.30 -5.77
C GLU A 149 11.90 -21.92 -6.21
N ASN A 150 12.32 -22.38 -7.40
CA ASN A 150 13.59 -21.97 -7.99
C ASN A 150 13.59 -20.50 -8.41
N SER A 151 12.45 -19.99 -8.91
CA SER A 151 12.24 -18.56 -9.16
C SER A 151 12.09 -17.78 -7.84
N LEU A 152 11.49 -18.39 -6.81
CA LEU A 152 11.18 -17.84 -5.50
C LEU A 152 12.42 -17.79 -4.62
N GLN A 153 13.45 -18.60 -4.80
CA GLN A 153 14.67 -18.39 -4.02
C GLN A 153 15.31 -17.03 -4.39
N PHE A 154 15.24 -16.66 -5.67
CA PHE A 154 15.58 -15.32 -6.13
C PHE A 154 14.50 -14.29 -5.70
N ASN A 155 13.21 -14.55 -5.95
CA ASN A 155 12.13 -13.61 -5.58
C ASN A 155 11.90 -13.46 -4.07
N ALA A 156 12.31 -14.40 -3.22
CA ALA A 156 12.21 -14.34 -1.75
C ALA A 156 13.31 -13.46 -1.16
N GLU A 157 14.46 -13.38 -1.82
CA GLU A 157 15.46 -12.35 -1.53
C GLU A 157 15.03 -11.00 -2.09
N LEU A 158 14.46 -10.95 -3.31
CA LEU A 158 13.97 -9.70 -3.89
C LEU A 158 12.73 -9.12 -3.21
N SER A 159 11.80 -9.94 -2.73
CA SER A 159 10.62 -9.49 -1.97
C SER A 159 10.95 -8.93 -0.59
N ARG A 160 12.20 -9.09 -0.13
CA ARG A 160 12.72 -8.38 1.03
C ARG A 160 13.18 -6.97 0.70
N ILE A 161 13.31 -6.62 -0.58
CA ILE A 161 13.63 -5.27 -1.02
C ILE A 161 12.37 -4.43 -0.86
N ASN A 162 12.49 -3.46 0.04
CA ASN A 162 11.51 -2.41 0.19
C ASN A 162 12.10 -1.16 -0.48
N PRO A 163 11.96 -1.02 -1.81
CA PRO A 163 12.57 0.06 -2.59
C PRO A 163 12.12 1.40 -2.01
N LEU A 164 12.94 2.44 -2.08
CA LEU A 164 12.45 3.73 -1.57
C LEU A 164 11.25 4.20 -2.41
N PRO A 165 10.35 5.03 -1.85
CA PRO A 165 9.26 5.60 -2.63
C PRO A 165 9.80 6.23 -3.92
N PHE A 166 9.10 6.04 -5.04
CA PHE A 166 9.58 6.48 -6.36
C PHE A 166 9.99 7.96 -6.39
N LYS A 167 9.21 8.85 -5.77
CA LYS A 167 9.57 10.27 -5.64
C LYS A 167 10.88 10.50 -4.89
N THR A 168 11.14 9.75 -3.81
CA THR A 168 12.42 9.78 -3.10
C THR A 168 13.58 9.35 -4.00
N LEU A 169 13.37 8.34 -4.85
CA LEU A 169 14.37 7.91 -5.84
C LEU A 169 14.66 9.01 -6.84
N LEU A 170 13.61 9.60 -7.39
CA LEU A 170 13.72 10.66 -8.36
C LEU A 170 14.44 11.88 -7.78
N HIS A 171 14.10 12.30 -6.55
CA HIS A 171 14.79 13.39 -5.84
C HIS A 171 16.26 13.08 -5.55
N LYS A 172 16.61 11.82 -5.23
CA LYS A 172 18.01 11.40 -5.07
C LYS A 172 18.79 11.54 -6.37
N LEU A 173 18.22 11.09 -7.47
CA LEU A 173 18.83 11.23 -8.80
C LEU A 173 18.94 12.70 -9.20
N ALA A 174 17.92 13.52 -8.94
CA ALA A 174 17.93 14.97 -9.12
C ALA A 174 19.11 15.62 -8.37
N PHE A 175 19.27 15.26 -7.09
CA PHE A 175 20.37 15.74 -6.26
C PHE A 175 21.75 15.34 -6.83
N LEU A 176 21.87 14.11 -7.36
CA LEU A 176 23.10 13.66 -8.01
C LEU A 176 23.42 14.46 -9.28
N ALA A 177 22.39 14.85 -10.04
CA ALA A 177 22.53 15.65 -11.25
C ALA A 177 22.54 17.17 -11.01
N ASP A 178 22.33 17.64 -9.78
CA ASP A 178 22.17 19.08 -9.44
C ASP A 178 20.93 19.73 -10.07
N ILE A 179 19.90 18.92 -10.29
CA ILE A 179 18.64 19.35 -10.88
C ILE A 179 17.66 19.62 -9.75
N ALA A 180 17.04 20.80 -9.79
CA ALA A 180 15.99 21.15 -8.84
C ALA A 180 14.77 20.24 -9.07
N PRO A 181 14.14 19.67 -8.02
CA PRO A 181 13.02 18.75 -8.15
C PRO A 181 11.88 19.25 -9.05
N GLU A 182 11.57 20.55 -9.01
CA GLU A 182 10.52 21.17 -9.81
C GLU A 182 10.79 21.15 -11.33
N ASN A 183 12.03 20.86 -11.75
CA ASN A 183 12.42 20.83 -13.16
C ASN A 183 12.53 19.41 -13.72
N LEU A 184 12.26 18.36 -12.92
CA LEU A 184 12.48 16.96 -13.30
C LEU A 184 11.77 16.56 -14.60
N ASP A 185 10.52 16.98 -14.78
CA ASP A 185 9.72 16.62 -15.97
C ASP A 185 10.25 17.24 -17.28
N ALA A 186 11.08 18.29 -17.20
CA ALA A 186 11.66 18.96 -18.35
C ALA A 186 13.01 18.36 -18.81
N GLN A 187 13.55 17.40 -18.05
CA GLN A 187 14.90 16.87 -18.26
C GLN A 187 14.83 15.50 -18.96
N ALA A 188 15.46 15.41 -20.13
CA ALA A 188 15.40 14.21 -20.97
C ALA A 188 15.97 12.96 -20.26
N GLU A 189 16.93 13.14 -19.36
CA GLU A 189 17.54 12.05 -18.59
C GLU A 189 16.60 11.36 -17.60
N PHE A 190 15.42 11.93 -17.31
CA PHE A 190 14.40 11.31 -16.45
C PHE A 190 13.18 10.78 -17.23
N ALA A 191 13.14 10.94 -18.55
CA ALA A 191 11.97 10.60 -19.35
C ALA A 191 11.55 9.13 -19.18
N ASP A 192 12.49 8.19 -19.21
CA ASP A 192 12.20 6.76 -19.07
C ASP A 192 11.74 6.40 -17.64
N LEU A 193 12.35 7.02 -16.63
CA LEU A 193 11.95 6.85 -15.23
C LEU A 193 10.51 7.32 -15.00
N LEU A 194 10.19 8.51 -15.51
CA LEU A 194 8.85 9.09 -15.41
C LEU A 194 7.82 8.30 -16.20
N ALA A 195 8.17 7.79 -17.39
CA ALA A 195 7.32 6.93 -18.18
C ALA A 195 7.00 5.60 -17.46
N ASN A 196 7.95 5.09 -16.68
CA ASN A 196 7.81 3.84 -15.94
C ASN A 196 7.42 4.01 -14.46
N ARG A 197 7.10 5.24 -14.00
CA ARG A 197 6.92 5.57 -12.57
C ARG A 197 5.99 4.63 -11.81
N TYR A 198 4.85 4.26 -12.40
CA TYR A 198 3.86 3.38 -11.76
C TYR A 198 4.33 1.93 -11.66
N LEU A 199 5.11 1.46 -12.65
CA LEU A 199 5.77 0.15 -12.58
C LEU A 199 6.90 0.15 -11.54
N LEU A 200 7.44 1.31 -11.22
CA LEU A 200 8.50 1.53 -10.24
C LEU A 200 7.98 1.93 -8.85
N GLY A 201 6.69 1.73 -8.58
CA GLY A 201 6.09 1.89 -7.26
C GLY A 201 5.59 3.30 -6.93
N ASP A 202 5.49 4.19 -7.92
CA ASP A 202 4.62 5.36 -7.77
C ASP A 202 3.13 4.95 -7.77
N TYR A 203 2.25 5.86 -7.39
CA TYR A 203 0.82 5.58 -7.20
C TYR A 203 -0.08 6.65 -7.81
N ASP A 204 -1.26 6.23 -8.22
CA ASP A 204 -2.34 7.07 -8.75
C ASP A 204 -3.67 6.41 -8.38
N PHE A 205 -4.18 6.76 -7.19
CA PHE A 205 -5.38 6.14 -6.67
C PHE A 205 -6.63 6.50 -7.50
N SER A 206 -6.62 7.62 -8.21
CA SER A 206 -7.71 7.99 -9.13
C SER A 206 -7.86 7.00 -10.29
N GLN A 207 -6.77 6.33 -10.68
CA GLN A 207 -6.72 5.29 -11.71
C GLN A 207 -6.69 3.87 -11.12
N GLY A 208 -6.86 3.72 -9.79
CA GLY A 208 -6.75 2.43 -9.11
C GLY A 208 -5.32 1.87 -9.02
N ILE A 209 -4.31 2.69 -9.30
CA ILE A 209 -2.89 2.31 -9.19
C ILE A 209 -2.45 2.51 -7.74
N VAL A 210 -2.20 1.39 -7.05
CA VAL A 210 -1.70 1.39 -5.67
C VAL A 210 -0.16 1.38 -5.64
N GLU A 211 0.42 1.91 -4.56
CA GLU A 211 1.87 1.86 -4.35
C GLU A 211 2.37 0.41 -4.28
N GLN A 212 3.46 0.12 -4.98
CA GLN A 212 4.16 -1.16 -4.86
C GLN A 212 5.23 -1.08 -3.77
N SER A 213 5.00 -1.76 -2.64
CA SER A 213 5.94 -1.79 -1.51
C SER A 213 7.09 -2.80 -1.66
N SER A 214 7.16 -3.50 -2.79
CA SER A 214 8.17 -4.53 -3.06
C SER A 214 8.44 -4.64 -4.55
N TRP A 215 9.70 -4.87 -4.92
CA TRP A 215 10.09 -5.08 -6.32
C TRP A 215 10.43 -6.55 -6.59
N GLY A 216 9.93 -7.04 -7.72
CA GLY A 216 10.37 -8.31 -8.32
C GLY A 216 11.47 -8.09 -9.36
N ALA A 217 11.83 -9.17 -10.05
CA ALA A 217 12.83 -9.13 -11.12
C ALA A 217 12.47 -8.13 -12.23
N THR A 218 11.20 -8.07 -12.63
CA THR A 218 10.70 -7.17 -13.68
C THR A 218 10.88 -5.70 -13.32
N GLN A 219 10.52 -5.29 -12.10
CA GLN A 219 10.70 -3.91 -11.65
C GLN A 219 12.18 -3.52 -11.60
N LEU A 220 13.05 -4.44 -11.19
CA LEU A 220 14.49 -4.21 -11.19
C LEU A 220 15.07 -4.05 -12.58
N GLU A 221 14.62 -4.84 -13.55
CA GLU A 221 14.99 -4.68 -14.96
C GLU A 221 14.54 -3.33 -15.51
N ILE A 222 13.28 -2.93 -15.25
CA ILE A 222 12.74 -1.62 -15.64
C ILE A 222 13.54 -0.49 -14.99
N TRP A 223 13.87 -0.61 -13.70
CA TRP A 223 14.67 0.37 -12.96
C TRP A 223 16.05 0.53 -13.61
N LEU A 224 16.80 -0.56 -13.79
CA LEU A 224 18.14 -0.53 -14.36
C LEU A 224 18.14 0.00 -15.79
N THR A 225 17.15 -0.37 -16.60
CA THR A 225 17.01 0.12 -17.97
C THR A 225 16.70 1.61 -17.99
N SER A 226 15.79 2.07 -17.13
CA SER A 226 15.44 3.50 -17.02
C SER A 226 16.60 4.37 -16.52
N LEU A 227 17.52 3.80 -15.74
CA LEU A 227 18.74 4.46 -15.28
C LEU A 227 19.80 4.63 -16.36
N GLU A 228 19.74 3.90 -17.48
CA GLU A 228 20.72 4.01 -18.56
C GLU A 228 20.74 5.42 -19.15
N SER A 229 19.55 5.99 -19.39
CA SER A 229 19.38 7.37 -19.85
C SER A 229 19.94 8.40 -18.86
N PHE A 230 19.80 8.16 -17.55
CA PHE A 230 20.39 9.02 -16.53
C PHE A 230 21.92 8.94 -16.52
N CYS A 231 22.48 7.74 -16.50
CA CYS A 231 23.92 7.50 -16.39
C CYS A 231 24.69 7.92 -17.65
N SER A 232 24.05 7.86 -18.83
CA SER A 232 24.62 8.28 -20.11
C SER A 232 24.32 9.74 -20.48
N SER A 233 23.54 10.46 -19.67
CA SER A 233 23.16 11.84 -19.97
C SER A 233 24.37 12.80 -20.01
N PRO A 234 24.34 13.85 -20.85
CA PRO A 234 25.39 14.86 -20.89
C PRO A 234 25.66 15.51 -19.53
N ASN A 235 24.61 15.78 -18.74
CA ASN A 235 24.72 16.41 -17.42
C ASN A 235 25.49 15.50 -16.43
N THR A 236 25.13 14.23 -16.36
CA THR A 236 25.82 13.25 -15.49
C THR A 236 27.26 13.02 -15.95
N LEU A 237 27.49 12.83 -17.25
CA LEU A 237 28.82 12.60 -17.80
C LEU A 237 29.74 13.82 -17.64
N GLN A 238 29.26 15.03 -17.91
CA GLN A 238 30.05 16.24 -17.72
C GLN A 238 30.56 16.37 -16.27
N ARG A 239 29.74 15.94 -15.31
CA ARG A 239 30.06 16.06 -13.89
C ARG A 239 30.99 14.96 -13.39
N TYR A 240 30.69 13.71 -13.74
CA TYR A 240 31.29 12.54 -13.10
C TYR A 240 32.06 11.62 -14.03
N ASN A 241 32.18 11.91 -15.33
CA ASN A 241 33.01 11.06 -16.19
C ASN A 241 34.43 10.97 -15.60
N SER A 242 34.95 9.75 -15.45
CA SER A 242 36.17 9.38 -14.71
C SER A 242 36.19 9.58 -13.18
N LYS A 243 35.11 10.08 -12.56
CA LYS A 243 35.01 10.38 -11.12
C LYS A 243 34.02 9.49 -10.38
N LEU A 244 34.10 8.18 -10.60
CA LEU A 244 33.16 7.20 -10.01
C LEU A 244 33.14 7.24 -8.47
N GLU A 245 34.26 7.53 -7.82
CA GLU A 245 34.33 7.68 -6.35
C GLU A 245 33.58 8.92 -5.84
N GLU A 246 33.64 10.04 -6.58
CA GLU A 246 32.88 11.24 -6.24
C GLU A 246 31.38 10.98 -6.38
N PHE A 247 30.98 10.29 -7.45
CA PHE A 247 29.60 9.87 -7.67
C PHE A 247 29.09 8.96 -6.55
N GLU A 248 29.86 7.93 -6.18
CA GLU A 248 29.53 7.01 -5.09
C GLU A 248 29.39 7.74 -3.75
N LEU A 249 30.35 8.59 -3.41
CA LEU A 249 30.33 9.39 -2.19
C LEU A 249 29.07 10.27 -2.14
N ARG A 250 28.65 10.85 -3.28
CA ARG A 250 27.45 11.68 -3.35
C ARG A 250 26.17 10.84 -3.26
N ALA A 251 26.15 9.64 -3.85
CA ALA A 251 25.02 8.72 -3.86
C ALA A 251 24.75 8.11 -2.48
N PHE A 252 25.79 7.64 -1.80
CA PHE A 252 25.66 6.98 -0.49
C PHE A 252 25.91 7.90 0.70
N GLY A 253 26.46 9.09 0.48
CA GLY A 253 26.90 10.01 1.52
C GLY A 253 28.19 9.59 2.25
N THR A 254 28.76 8.44 1.88
CA THR A 254 29.98 7.85 2.44
C THR A 254 30.74 7.18 1.31
N THR A 255 32.07 7.18 1.35
CA THR A 255 32.86 6.29 0.48
C THR A 255 32.65 4.84 0.92
N GLN A 256 32.02 4.03 0.08
CA GLN A 256 31.85 2.59 0.31
C GLN A 256 33.06 1.88 -0.27
N THR A 257 34.23 2.09 0.33
CA THR A 257 35.54 1.72 -0.27
C THR A 257 35.61 0.27 -0.75
N GLN A 258 34.90 -0.66 -0.10
CA GLN A 258 34.83 -2.05 -0.56
C GLN A 258 34.02 -2.20 -1.85
N LEU A 259 32.82 -1.59 -1.92
CA LEU A 259 31.95 -1.63 -3.11
C LEU A 259 32.65 -0.97 -4.31
N THR A 260 33.17 0.25 -4.17
CA THR A 260 33.90 0.92 -5.25
C THR A 260 35.10 0.11 -5.71
N SER A 261 35.87 -0.47 -4.77
CA SER A 261 37.06 -1.23 -5.12
C SER A 261 36.72 -2.49 -5.91
N SER A 262 35.64 -3.19 -5.55
CA SER A 262 35.15 -4.36 -6.29
C SER A 262 34.66 -3.95 -7.67
N ILE A 263 33.77 -2.95 -7.75
CA ILE A 263 33.25 -2.43 -9.02
C ILE A 263 34.38 -1.99 -9.94
N LYS A 264 35.35 -1.22 -9.43
CA LYS A 264 36.49 -0.75 -10.23
C LYS A 264 37.36 -1.90 -10.71
N SER A 265 37.66 -2.87 -9.85
CA SER A 265 38.42 -4.06 -10.22
C SER A 265 37.74 -4.80 -11.37
N ASP A 266 36.46 -5.10 -11.22
CA ASP A 266 35.68 -5.85 -12.21
C ASP A 266 35.55 -5.09 -13.55
N LEU A 267 35.27 -3.78 -13.49
CA LEU A 267 35.14 -2.95 -14.68
C LEU A 267 36.48 -2.65 -15.37
N SER A 268 37.60 -2.68 -14.64
CA SER A 268 38.93 -2.48 -15.22
C SER A 268 39.41 -3.67 -16.06
N ALA A 269 38.87 -4.86 -15.79
CA ALA A 269 39.17 -6.08 -16.55
C ALA A 269 38.44 -6.12 -17.91
N LEU A 270 37.48 -5.22 -18.15
CA LEU A 270 36.70 -5.16 -19.37
C LEU A 270 37.28 -4.11 -20.34
N PRO A 271 37.27 -4.36 -21.66
CA PRO A 271 37.78 -3.44 -22.67
C PRO A 271 36.78 -2.30 -22.96
N LEU A 272 36.44 -1.52 -21.92
CA LEU A 272 35.49 -0.41 -21.98
C LEU A 272 36.23 0.93 -22.12
N THR A 273 35.62 1.87 -22.83
CA THR A 273 36.00 3.30 -22.78
C THR A 273 35.73 3.89 -21.40
N ASP A 274 36.28 5.05 -21.08
CA ASP A 274 36.05 5.70 -19.78
C ASP A 274 34.57 6.06 -19.56
N THR A 275 33.88 6.48 -20.62
CA THR A 275 32.44 6.75 -20.60
C THR A 275 31.63 5.48 -20.32
N GLU A 276 31.89 4.40 -21.05
CA GLU A 276 31.20 3.11 -20.83
C GLU A 276 31.50 2.55 -19.43
N ARG A 277 32.74 2.69 -18.96
CA ARG A 277 33.16 2.29 -17.62
C ARG A 277 32.42 3.10 -16.56
N PHE A 278 32.29 4.41 -16.74
CA PHE A 278 31.50 5.24 -15.84
C PHE A 278 30.03 4.85 -15.86
N SER A 279 29.39 4.72 -17.03
CA SER A 279 27.98 4.34 -17.13
C SER A 279 27.70 2.99 -16.46
N ALA A 280 28.57 2.00 -16.67
CA ALA A 280 28.48 0.71 -15.99
C ALA A 280 28.58 0.85 -14.46
N GLY A 281 29.55 1.64 -13.98
CA GLY A 281 29.72 1.91 -12.55
C GLY A 281 28.54 2.69 -11.96
N CYS A 282 28.00 3.65 -12.68
CA CYS A 282 26.83 4.43 -12.32
C CYS A 282 25.60 3.51 -12.15
N LEU A 283 25.33 2.62 -13.10
CA LEU A 283 24.25 1.63 -13.02
C LEU A 283 24.42 0.68 -11.82
N LEU A 284 25.64 0.20 -11.56
CA LEU A 284 25.93 -0.65 -10.39
C LEU A 284 25.68 0.09 -9.07
N ILE A 285 26.11 1.34 -8.96
CA ILE A 285 25.92 2.18 -7.77
C ILE A 285 24.43 2.52 -7.57
N LEU A 286 23.75 2.99 -8.61
CA LEU A 286 22.33 3.38 -8.52
C LEU A 286 21.41 2.17 -8.38
N GLY A 287 21.74 1.06 -9.03
CA GLY A 287 21.10 -0.23 -8.79
C GLY A 287 21.20 -0.61 -7.33
N SER A 288 22.40 -0.52 -6.73
CA SER A 288 22.63 -0.84 -5.30
C SER A 288 22.03 0.16 -4.30
N LEU A 289 21.61 1.37 -4.70
CA LEU A 289 20.94 2.31 -3.80
C LEU A 289 19.63 1.75 -3.22
N GLU A 290 18.94 0.90 -4.00
CA GLU A 290 17.66 0.30 -3.60
C GLU A 290 17.84 -0.90 -2.68
N PHE A 291 18.96 -1.60 -2.82
CA PHE A 291 19.26 -2.82 -2.08
C PHE A 291 20.05 -2.56 -0.80
N ARG A 292 19.90 -1.40 -0.16
CA ARG A 292 20.26 -1.32 1.27
C ARG A 292 19.31 -2.24 2.02
N THR A 293 19.73 -3.49 2.11
CA THR A 293 19.02 -4.56 2.76
C THR A 293 18.63 -4.08 4.15
N GLN A 294 17.33 -4.08 4.44
CA GLN A 294 16.85 -3.96 5.82
C GLN A 294 17.48 -5.06 6.71
N SER A 295 18.04 -6.12 6.10
CA SER A 295 18.57 -7.32 6.76
C SER A 295 20.02 -7.24 7.23
N ALA A 296 20.67 -6.09 7.16
CA ALA A 296 21.76 -5.81 8.08
C ALA A 296 21.40 -4.49 8.73
N THR A 297 20.83 -4.53 9.94
CA THR A 297 21.27 -3.57 10.95
C THR A 297 22.80 -3.62 10.87
N PRO A 298 23.49 -2.60 10.32
CA PRO A 298 24.81 -2.34 10.88
C PRO A 298 24.56 -2.14 12.37
N ALA A 299 25.57 -2.22 13.23
CA ALA A 299 25.51 -1.61 14.55
C ALA A 299 24.97 -0.15 14.43
N GLY A 300 23.65 0.01 14.50
CA GLY A 300 22.93 0.88 13.58
C GLY A 300 22.60 2.16 14.27
N GLY A 301 23.65 2.83 14.76
CA GLY A 301 23.56 4.01 15.60
C GLY A 301 22.64 5.09 15.02
N MET A 302 22.47 6.17 15.78
CA MET A 302 21.63 7.33 15.44
C MET A 302 21.68 7.79 13.97
N GLN A 303 22.81 7.62 13.26
CA GLN A 303 22.96 7.95 11.85
C GLN A 303 22.06 7.13 10.91
N SER A 304 21.90 5.81 11.14
CA SER A 304 21.01 4.97 10.33
C SER A 304 19.56 5.38 10.51
N TYR A 305 19.17 5.65 11.76
CA TYR A 305 17.84 6.17 12.08
C TYR A 305 17.58 7.52 11.44
N LEU A 306 18.52 8.46 11.54
CA LEU A 306 18.44 9.75 10.84
C LEU A 306 18.36 9.60 9.33
N SER A 307 19.08 8.63 8.73
CA SER A 307 19.02 8.40 7.29
C SER A 307 17.65 7.90 6.85
N LEU A 308 17.02 7.02 7.64
CA LEU A 308 15.64 6.59 7.43
C LEU A 308 14.71 7.81 7.47
N LEU A 309 14.78 8.60 8.55
CA LEU A 309 13.92 9.78 8.70
C LEU A 309 14.16 10.84 7.62
N ALA A 310 15.41 11.10 7.20
CA ALA A 310 15.69 12.03 6.11
C ALA A 310 15.02 11.58 4.81
N SER A 311 14.99 10.27 4.54
CA SER A 311 14.38 9.73 3.33
C SER A 311 12.85 9.82 3.31
N THR A 312 12.20 9.87 4.48
CA THR A 312 10.73 9.92 4.58
C THR A 312 10.20 11.31 4.93
N VAL A 313 10.89 12.05 5.80
CA VAL A 313 10.52 13.42 6.21
C VAL A 313 10.97 14.47 5.20
N MET A 314 12.16 14.29 4.63
CA MET A 314 12.76 15.27 3.71
C MET A 314 12.90 14.76 2.28
N GLU A 315 12.60 13.48 2.03
CA GLU A 315 12.71 12.84 0.73
C GLU A 315 14.08 12.98 0.07
N ARG A 316 15.13 13.04 0.90
CA ARG A 316 16.51 13.19 0.44
C ARG A 316 17.51 12.46 1.34
N PRO A 317 18.75 12.23 0.88
CA PRO A 317 19.82 11.78 1.74
C PRO A 317 20.15 12.81 2.84
N LEU A 318 20.84 12.36 3.89
CA LEU A 318 21.43 13.25 4.89
C LEU A 318 22.48 14.17 4.24
N THR A 319 22.50 15.44 4.63
CA THR A 319 23.61 16.36 4.33
C THR A 319 24.87 15.97 5.09
N ALA A 320 26.02 16.53 4.69
CA ALA A 320 27.29 16.30 5.39
C ALA A 320 27.23 16.66 6.88
N GLU A 321 26.49 17.71 7.25
CA GLU A 321 26.35 18.13 8.64
C GLU A 321 25.39 17.25 9.44
N GLU A 322 24.30 16.79 8.80
CA GLU A 322 23.37 15.87 9.45
C GLU A 322 24.01 14.50 9.71
N ARG A 323 24.96 14.07 8.87
CA ARG A 323 25.72 12.82 9.09
C ARG A 323 26.60 12.84 10.34
N LYS A 324 26.95 14.02 10.87
CA LYS A 324 27.75 14.16 12.09
C LYS A 324 26.92 13.95 13.37
N ILE A 325 25.60 13.80 13.25
CA ILE A 325 24.72 13.65 14.40
C ILE A 325 24.76 12.21 14.91
N SER A 326 25.18 12.06 16.17
CA SER A 326 25.28 10.77 16.86
C SER A 326 24.43 10.68 18.13
N SER A 327 23.66 11.72 18.46
CA SER A 327 22.88 11.78 19.71
C SER A 327 21.42 12.10 19.48
N ARG A 328 20.58 11.69 20.45
CA ARG A 328 19.14 11.99 20.46
C ARG A 328 18.86 13.50 20.42
N LYS A 329 19.60 14.30 21.20
CA LYS A 329 19.43 15.76 21.21
C LYS A 329 19.72 16.36 19.83
N GLY A 330 20.74 15.86 19.13
CA GLY A 330 21.03 16.28 17.77
C GLY A 330 19.94 15.89 16.76
N LEU A 331 19.32 14.71 16.95
CA LEU A 331 18.13 14.31 16.20
C LEU A 331 16.97 15.29 16.44
N GLU A 332 16.64 15.60 17.69
CA GLU A 332 15.54 16.52 18.03
C GLU A 332 15.71 17.89 17.37
N VAL A 333 16.92 18.47 17.43
CA VAL A 333 17.25 19.76 16.78
C VAL A 333 17.12 19.67 15.26
N THR A 334 17.53 18.55 14.68
CA THR A 334 17.49 18.35 13.22
C THR A 334 16.06 18.17 12.72
N LEU A 335 15.25 17.42 13.47
CA LEU A 335 13.85 17.23 13.17
C LEU A 335 13.07 18.54 13.28
N ASP A 336 13.33 19.37 14.30
CA ASP A 336 12.73 20.71 14.41
C ASP A 336 13.01 21.59 13.18
N ARG A 337 14.23 21.51 12.63
CA ARG A 337 14.60 22.21 11.38
C ARG A 337 13.90 21.63 10.16
N TRP A 338 13.76 20.31 10.08
CA TRP A 338 13.06 19.64 8.96
C TRP A 338 11.58 19.99 8.94
N LEU A 339 10.92 19.92 10.10
CA LEU A 339 9.49 20.17 10.31
C LEU A 339 9.04 21.60 9.99
N THR A 340 9.98 22.53 9.87
CA THR A 340 9.74 23.94 9.51
C THR A 340 10.09 24.26 8.05
N SER A 341 10.56 23.27 7.29
CA SER A 341 10.97 23.44 5.90
C SER A 341 9.82 23.24 4.91
N ASN A 342 9.91 23.86 3.72
CA ASN A 342 8.96 23.62 2.64
C ASN A 342 8.99 22.18 2.12
N GLN A 343 10.16 21.52 2.17
CA GLN A 343 10.31 20.13 1.72
C GLN A 343 9.44 19.18 2.55
N PHE A 344 9.31 19.43 3.85
CA PHE A 344 8.45 18.64 4.73
C PHE A 344 6.97 18.68 4.30
N LEU A 345 6.52 19.78 3.68
CA LEU A 345 5.15 19.88 3.18
C LEU A 345 4.85 18.87 2.06
N GLU A 346 5.84 18.50 1.23
CA GLU A 346 5.67 17.45 0.23
C GLU A 346 5.54 16.05 0.87
N SER A 347 6.30 15.80 1.94
CA SER A 347 6.16 14.58 2.73
C SER A 347 4.78 14.47 3.40
N VAL A 348 4.26 15.58 3.94
CA VAL A 348 2.89 15.66 4.48
C VAL A 348 1.87 15.34 3.40
N ARG A 349 2.03 15.91 2.21
CA ARG A 349 1.16 15.65 1.06
C ARG A 349 1.11 14.15 0.75
N GLN A 350 2.26 13.52 0.58
CA GLN A 350 2.34 12.08 0.27
C GLN A 350 1.80 11.20 1.41
N TYR A 351 2.07 11.57 2.66
CA TYR A 351 1.49 10.90 3.83
C TYR A 351 -0.04 10.91 3.76
N THR A 352 -0.64 12.08 3.51
CA THR A 352 -2.10 12.22 3.42
C THR A 352 -2.67 11.49 2.20
N GLU A 353 -2.03 11.58 1.04
CA GLU A 353 -2.46 10.88 -0.18
C GLU A 353 -2.54 9.37 0.04
N LYS A 354 -1.52 8.78 0.69
CA LYS A 354 -1.52 7.34 1.02
C LYS A 354 -2.51 6.97 2.12
N LEU A 355 -2.60 7.79 3.17
CA LEU A 355 -3.53 7.57 4.28
C LEU A 355 -4.99 7.52 3.80
N LEU A 356 -5.32 8.34 2.81
CA LEU A 356 -6.68 8.49 2.29
C LEU A 356 -6.93 7.69 1.00
N LYS A 357 -5.87 7.09 0.44
CA LYS A 357 -5.88 6.47 -0.89
C LYS A 357 -6.42 7.45 -1.94
N ALA A 358 -6.01 8.72 -1.86
CA ALA A 358 -6.50 9.80 -2.71
C ALA A 358 -5.32 10.56 -3.33
N SER A 359 -5.03 10.27 -4.60
CA SER A 359 -3.99 10.94 -5.39
C SER A 359 -4.32 10.87 -6.88
N GLY A 360 -3.58 11.63 -7.68
CA GLY A 360 -3.70 11.64 -9.15
C GLY A 360 -4.66 12.69 -9.66
N THR A 361 -5.19 12.45 -10.86
CA THR A 361 -6.16 13.32 -11.53
C THR A 361 -7.11 12.45 -12.33
N SER A 362 -8.41 12.64 -12.17
CA SER A 362 -9.43 12.02 -13.02
C SER A 362 -10.57 13.00 -13.26
N ASP A 363 -11.05 13.03 -14.51
CA ASP A 363 -12.17 13.84 -14.98
C ASP A 363 -12.18 15.29 -14.44
N ASP A 364 -13.09 15.56 -13.50
CA ASP A 364 -13.37 16.83 -12.85
C ASP A 364 -13.13 16.79 -11.32
N ILE A 365 -12.49 15.74 -10.80
CA ILE A 365 -12.18 15.56 -9.38
C ILE A 365 -10.73 15.95 -9.11
N ASP A 366 -10.51 16.90 -8.20
CA ASP A 366 -9.17 17.24 -7.71
C ASP A 366 -8.76 16.28 -6.57
N PHE A 367 -8.06 15.20 -6.90
CA PHE A 367 -7.57 14.24 -5.90
C PHE A 367 -6.47 14.82 -5.00
N SER A 368 -5.95 16.01 -5.30
CA SER A 368 -4.99 16.70 -4.44
C SER A 368 -5.66 17.53 -3.33
N LEU A 369 -6.98 17.74 -3.38
CA LEU A 369 -7.70 18.59 -2.43
C LEU A 369 -7.50 18.17 -0.96
N PRO A 370 -7.58 16.86 -0.59
CA PRO A 370 -7.33 16.44 0.79
C PRO A 370 -5.91 16.73 1.25
N SER A 371 -4.92 16.49 0.38
CA SER A 371 -3.51 16.67 0.72
C SER A 371 -3.12 18.16 0.74
N ASN A 372 -3.77 19.00 -0.07
CA ASN A 372 -3.67 20.47 0.04
C ASN A 372 -4.20 20.98 1.38
N LEU A 373 -5.33 20.47 1.88
CA LEU A 373 -5.85 20.81 3.21
C LEU A 373 -4.85 20.44 4.31
N ALA A 374 -4.30 19.22 4.27
CA ALA A 374 -3.27 18.80 5.22
C ALA A 374 -2.06 19.75 5.21
N VAL A 375 -1.54 20.08 4.02
CA VAL A 375 -0.42 21.03 3.86
C VAL A 375 -0.77 22.41 4.43
N ALA A 376 -1.98 22.92 4.19
CA ALA A 376 -2.41 24.22 4.71
C ALA A 376 -2.48 24.22 6.26
N ILE A 377 -3.02 23.16 6.86
CA ILE A 377 -3.08 22.97 8.32
C ILE A 377 -1.66 22.95 8.90
N VAL A 378 -0.76 22.14 8.32
CA VAL A 378 0.63 22.01 8.79
C VAL A 378 1.39 23.33 8.64
N LYS A 379 1.29 23.98 7.48
CA LYS A 379 1.96 25.26 7.22
C LYS A 379 1.52 26.35 8.20
N ALA A 380 0.24 26.37 8.57
CA ALA A 380 -0.33 27.29 9.54
C ALA A 380 -0.14 26.85 11.01
N GLN A 381 0.47 25.68 11.27
CA GLN A 381 0.60 25.06 12.59
C GLN A 381 -0.73 24.95 13.35
N LYS A 382 -1.80 24.67 12.60
CA LYS A 382 -3.15 24.48 13.15
C LYS A 382 -3.25 23.13 13.88
N PRO A 383 -4.23 22.98 14.79
CA PRO A 383 -4.57 21.69 15.38
C PRO A 383 -4.77 20.63 14.31
N TYR A 384 -4.14 19.45 14.47
CA TYR A 384 -4.25 18.40 13.45
C TYR A 384 -5.68 17.85 13.30
N GLU A 385 -6.52 17.99 14.33
CA GLU A 385 -7.96 17.68 14.28
C GLU A 385 -8.73 18.47 13.20
N GLU A 386 -8.20 19.60 12.72
CA GLU A 386 -8.76 20.33 11.59
C GLU A 386 -8.76 19.50 10.29
N ILE A 387 -7.97 18.42 10.20
CA ILE A 387 -8.00 17.51 9.04
C ILE A 387 -9.39 16.88 8.83
N LEU A 388 -10.17 16.73 9.91
CA LEU A 388 -11.54 16.20 9.88
C LEU A 388 -12.61 17.27 10.16
N THR A 389 -12.25 18.40 10.75
CA THR A 389 -13.22 19.40 11.23
C THR A 389 -13.21 20.71 10.45
N SER A 390 -12.24 20.91 9.56
CA SER A 390 -12.17 22.10 8.70
C SER A 390 -13.42 22.22 7.83
N GLN A 391 -13.90 23.45 7.69
CA GLN A 391 -14.93 23.85 6.71
C GLN A 391 -14.32 24.42 5.43
N ASP A 392 -13.00 24.63 5.42
CA ASP A 392 -12.27 25.19 4.29
C ASP A 392 -11.57 24.07 3.50
N CYS A 393 -11.55 24.22 2.17
CA CYS A 393 -10.67 23.47 1.27
C CYS A 393 -9.57 24.38 0.71
N TYR A 394 -8.49 23.79 0.20
CA TYR A 394 -7.33 24.53 -0.31
C TYR A 394 -6.92 24.00 -1.68
N ASN A 395 -6.61 24.91 -2.60
CA ASN A 395 -6.07 24.55 -3.90
C ASN A 395 -4.55 24.25 -3.81
N ARG A 396 -3.92 23.92 -4.95
CA ARG A 396 -2.49 23.60 -5.02
C ARG A 396 -1.56 24.75 -4.63
N SER A 397 -1.96 26.02 -4.80
CA SER A 397 -1.19 27.19 -4.32
C SER A 397 -1.32 27.41 -2.81
N GLY A 398 -2.18 26.65 -2.13
CA GLY A 398 -2.45 26.80 -0.70
C GLY A 398 -3.40 27.94 -0.37
N GLU A 399 -4.19 28.40 -1.34
CA GLU A 399 -5.23 29.40 -1.15
C GLU A 399 -6.56 28.70 -0.82
N LYS A 400 -7.34 29.34 0.06
CA LYS A 400 -8.69 28.85 0.37
C LYS A 400 -9.55 28.83 -0.88
N THR A 401 -10.30 27.75 -1.07
CA THR A 401 -11.26 27.54 -2.16
C THR A 401 -12.54 26.91 -1.62
N SER A 402 -13.60 26.94 -2.42
CA SER A 402 -14.80 26.13 -2.13
C SER A 402 -14.45 24.64 -2.21
N CYS A 403 -15.00 23.85 -1.29
CA CYS A 403 -14.93 22.41 -1.36
C CYS A 403 -15.74 21.89 -2.55
N ASP A 404 -15.34 20.74 -3.09
CA ASP A 404 -15.78 20.26 -4.40
C ASP A 404 -17.02 19.35 -4.35
N SER A 405 -17.44 18.88 -3.17
CA SER A 405 -18.62 18.01 -3.03
C SER A 405 -19.95 18.74 -3.08
N GLY A 406 -19.97 20.05 -2.80
CA GLY A 406 -21.19 20.84 -2.67
C GLY A 406 -21.99 20.54 -1.40
N SER A 407 -21.39 19.86 -0.42
CA SER A 407 -22.02 19.59 0.87
C SER A 407 -22.30 20.89 1.63
N PRO A 408 -23.46 21.05 2.29
CA PRO A 408 -23.70 22.16 3.20
C PRO A 408 -22.95 21.99 4.54
N GLN A 409 -22.45 20.79 4.84
CA GLN A 409 -21.77 20.43 6.08
C GLN A 409 -20.43 19.78 5.74
N GLU A 410 -19.36 20.55 5.80
CA GLU A 410 -18.02 20.05 5.48
C GLU A 410 -17.40 19.33 6.70
N ALA A 411 -16.59 18.31 6.44
CA ALA A 411 -15.87 17.53 7.46
C ALA A 411 -14.43 17.27 6.99
N GLY A 412 -13.72 18.36 6.68
CA GLY A 412 -12.34 18.34 6.22
C GLY A 412 -12.15 17.39 5.04
N VAL A 413 -11.25 16.42 5.18
CA VAL A 413 -10.95 15.48 4.08
C VAL A 413 -12.09 14.52 3.77
N LEU A 414 -13.00 14.24 4.71
CA LEU A 414 -14.05 13.23 4.55
C LEU A 414 -15.16 13.65 3.57
N THR A 415 -15.32 14.95 3.34
CA THR A 415 -16.32 15.52 2.43
C THR A 415 -15.72 16.00 1.12
N THR A 416 -14.45 15.72 0.85
CA THR A 416 -13.85 15.94 -0.48
C THR A 416 -14.31 14.88 -1.48
N ARG A 417 -14.53 15.25 -2.74
CA ARG A 417 -14.88 14.27 -3.78
C ARG A 417 -13.78 13.23 -3.99
N ALA A 418 -12.53 13.63 -3.78
CA ALA A 418 -11.38 12.73 -3.78
C ALA A 418 -11.57 11.55 -2.83
N PHE A 419 -11.78 11.80 -1.53
CA PHE A 419 -12.02 10.75 -0.54
C PHE A 419 -13.29 9.95 -0.83
N LEU A 420 -14.37 10.63 -1.19
CA LEU A 420 -15.67 10.00 -1.41
C LEU A 420 -15.69 9.09 -2.65
N SER A 421 -14.97 9.44 -3.71
CA SER A 421 -14.93 8.67 -4.96
C SER A 421 -14.01 7.45 -4.88
N VAL A 422 -12.78 7.59 -4.37
CA VAL A 422 -11.86 6.44 -4.23
C VAL A 422 -12.35 5.40 -3.23
N ASN A 423 -13.07 5.84 -2.20
CA ASN A 423 -13.60 4.97 -1.16
C ASN A 423 -15.08 4.62 -1.38
N LYS A 424 -15.62 4.77 -2.59
CA LYS A 424 -17.00 4.36 -2.89
C LYS A 424 -17.15 2.84 -2.81
N GLY A 425 -18.34 2.38 -2.45
CA GLY A 425 -18.66 0.97 -2.39
C GLY A 425 -20.12 0.74 -1.99
N PRO A 426 -20.67 -0.46 -2.23
CA PRO A 426 -22.05 -0.78 -1.88
C PRO A 426 -22.36 -0.41 -0.42
N PHE A 427 -23.54 0.18 -0.20
CA PHE A 427 -23.99 0.61 1.13
C PHE A 427 -23.02 1.56 1.87
N ASN A 428 -22.15 2.30 1.15
CA ASN A 428 -21.11 3.16 1.72
C ASN A 428 -20.10 2.46 2.66
N LEU A 429 -19.99 1.12 2.62
CA LEU A 429 -19.13 0.37 3.54
C LEU A 429 -17.67 0.79 3.46
N SER A 430 -17.15 0.98 2.24
CA SER A 430 -15.78 1.40 2.00
C SER A 430 -15.48 2.80 2.56
N ARG A 431 -16.43 3.75 2.48
CA ARG A 431 -16.24 5.11 3.03
C ARG A 431 -16.15 5.07 4.55
N ALA A 432 -17.10 4.40 5.19
CA ALA A 432 -17.14 4.26 6.64
C ALA A 432 -15.96 3.43 7.17
N GLY A 433 -15.56 2.37 6.45
CA GLY A 433 -14.41 1.53 6.76
C GLY A 433 -13.10 2.30 6.71
N ASN A 434 -12.81 2.98 5.59
CA ASN A 434 -11.58 3.76 5.46
C ASN A 434 -11.55 4.96 6.43
N MET A 435 -12.69 5.60 6.74
CA MET A 435 -12.73 6.63 7.79
C MET A 435 -12.26 6.08 9.15
N LEU A 436 -12.77 4.93 9.58
CA LEU A 436 -12.36 4.32 10.85
C LEU A 436 -10.93 3.78 10.82
N GLU A 437 -10.52 3.16 9.71
CA GLU A 437 -9.16 2.62 9.56
C GLU A 437 -8.13 3.76 9.60
N SER A 438 -8.35 4.83 8.84
CA SER A 438 -7.40 5.94 8.71
C SER A 438 -7.35 6.83 9.95
N PHE A 439 -8.43 6.95 10.72
CA PHE A 439 -8.51 7.93 11.81
C PHE A 439 -8.76 7.35 13.20
N ALA A 440 -9.25 6.12 13.33
CA ALA A 440 -9.41 5.44 14.62
C ALA A 440 -8.59 4.14 14.73
N CYS A 441 -8.02 3.65 13.63
CA CYS A 441 -7.31 2.38 13.53
C CYS A 441 -8.21 1.23 14.04
N LYS A 442 -9.50 1.31 13.69
CA LYS A 442 -10.52 0.34 14.05
C LYS A 442 -11.03 -0.35 12.79
N HIS A 443 -11.36 -1.62 12.95
CA HIS A 443 -12.03 -2.43 11.94
C HIS A 443 -13.31 -3.02 12.54
N TYR A 444 -14.29 -3.30 11.70
CA TYR A 444 -15.52 -3.94 12.15
C TYR A 444 -15.32 -5.46 12.36
N PRO A 445 -16.08 -6.09 13.26
CA PRO A 445 -17.01 -5.46 14.21
C PRO A 445 -16.26 -4.66 15.30
N LEU A 446 -16.88 -3.57 15.74
CA LEU A 446 -16.39 -2.75 16.85
C LEU A 446 -16.81 -3.37 18.19
N ASP A 447 -16.17 -2.92 19.26
CA ASP A 447 -16.62 -3.19 20.62
C ASP A 447 -18.06 -2.67 20.79
N GLU A 448 -18.97 -3.49 21.34
CA GLU A 448 -20.37 -3.11 21.53
C GLU A 448 -20.53 -2.00 22.58
N ASP A 449 -19.59 -1.87 23.52
CA ASP A 449 -19.57 -0.76 24.48
C ASP A 449 -19.21 0.57 23.80
N LEU A 450 -18.42 0.51 22.72
CA LEU A 450 -18.07 1.68 21.92
C LEU A 450 -19.18 2.02 20.92
N GLU A 451 -19.66 1.02 20.17
CA GLU A 451 -20.69 1.18 19.16
C GLU A 451 -21.77 0.10 19.28
N PRO A 452 -22.88 0.39 19.96
CA PRO A 452 -23.99 -0.56 20.10
C PRO A 452 -24.58 -0.95 18.75
N LYS A 453 -25.03 -2.19 18.62
CA LYS A 453 -25.68 -2.68 17.40
C LYS A 453 -27.03 -2.00 17.17
N LEU A 454 -27.34 -1.69 15.90
CA LEU A 454 -28.68 -1.31 15.48
C LEU A 454 -29.68 -2.43 15.73
N GLU A 455 -30.87 -2.08 16.20
CA GLU A 455 -31.97 -3.03 16.34
C GLU A 455 -32.31 -3.72 15.01
N GLN A 456 -32.36 -5.06 15.00
CA GLN A 456 -32.71 -5.86 13.80
C GLN A 456 -33.96 -5.35 13.11
N ALA A 457 -34.99 -5.02 13.91
CA ALA A 457 -36.27 -4.54 13.40
C ALA A 457 -36.17 -3.19 12.66
N SER A 458 -35.10 -2.41 12.84
CA SER A 458 -34.90 -1.12 12.16
C SER A 458 -34.20 -1.26 10.80
N MET A 459 -33.59 -2.41 10.53
CA MET A 459 -32.76 -2.62 9.35
C MET A 459 -33.56 -3.09 8.14
N ILE A 460 -33.02 -2.87 6.95
CA ILE A 460 -33.57 -3.41 5.69
C ILE A 460 -33.55 -4.95 5.69
N PRO A 461 -34.46 -5.63 4.94
CA PRO A 461 -34.66 -7.07 5.05
C PRO A 461 -33.41 -7.94 4.86
N ILE A 462 -32.47 -7.51 3.99
CA ILE A 462 -31.22 -8.23 3.72
C ILE A 462 -30.30 -8.30 4.95
N PHE A 463 -30.40 -7.34 5.89
CA PHE A 463 -29.62 -7.30 7.12
C PHE A 463 -30.44 -7.64 8.38
N ALA A 464 -31.78 -7.59 8.30
CA ALA A 464 -32.66 -7.89 9.42
C ALA A 464 -33.00 -9.39 9.57
N LYS A 465 -32.92 -10.20 8.51
CA LYS A 465 -33.39 -11.59 8.51
C LYS A 465 -32.38 -12.58 9.07
N THR A 466 -32.79 -13.42 10.02
CA THR A 466 -32.33 -14.81 10.10
C THR A 466 -32.96 -15.58 8.92
N PHE A 467 -32.28 -15.71 7.77
CA PHE A 467 -32.69 -16.77 6.82
C PHE A 467 -32.58 -18.11 7.57
N GLY A 468 -33.45 -19.07 7.26
CA GLY A 468 -33.48 -20.39 7.91
C GLY A 468 -32.11 -21.08 7.91
N GLU A 469 -31.99 -22.19 8.66
CA GLU A 469 -30.73 -22.93 8.80
C GLU A 469 -30.05 -23.16 7.44
N GLY A 470 -28.94 -22.46 7.22
CA GLY A 470 -28.28 -22.37 5.93
C GLY A 470 -27.32 -21.20 5.85
N PHE A 471 -26.39 -21.30 4.91
CA PHE A 471 -25.38 -20.30 4.61
C PHE A 471 -26.02 -19.07 3.98
N GLY A 472 -25.65 -17.86 4.43
CA GLY A 472 -26.41 -16.64 4.10
C GLY A 472 -27.59 -16.37 5.04
N ASN A 473 -27.64 -17.03 6.21
CA ASN A 473 -28.46 -16.50 7.31
C ASN A 473 -27.99 -15.08 7.62
N GLY A 474 -28.91 -14.12 7.62
CA GLY A 474 -28.54 -12.72 7.84
C GLY A 474 -28.14 -12.44 9.29
N THR A 475 -27.93 -13.45 10.14
CA THR A 475 -27.24 -13.30 11.44
C THR A 475 -25.81 -12.83 11.24
N ASN A 476 -25.10 -13.38 10.25
CA ASN A 476 -23.73 -12.94 9.96
C ASN A 476 -23.72 -11.55 9.32
N CYS A 477 -24.64 -11.29 8.39
CA CYS A 477 -24.82 -9.95 7.82
C CYS A 477 -25.14 -8.95 8.92
N TYR A 478 -26.09 -9.27 9.81
CA TYR A 478 -26.48 -8.44 10.95
C TYR A 478 -25.30 -8.15 11.86
N SER A 479 -24.47 -9.15 12.20
CA SER A 479 -23.34 -8.97 13.12
C SER A 479 -22.41 -7.85 12.68
N CYS A 480 -22.13 -7.73 11.39
CA CYS A 480 -21.33 -6.64 10.85
C CYS A 480 -22.19 -5.39 10.59
N HIS A 481 -23.27 -5.54 9.84
CA HIS A 481 -24.07 -4.43 9.31
C HIS A 481 -24.81 -3.64 10.39
N SER A 482 -25.07 -4.23 11.54
CA SER A 482 -25.71 -3.54 12.67
C SER A 482 -24.84 -2.44 13.28
N GLN A 483 -23.52 -2.48 13.12
CA GLN A 483 -22.63 -1.37 13.49
C GLN A 483 -22.31 -0.49 12.30
N PHE A 484 -22.02 -1.08 11.12
CA PHE A 484 -21.78 -0.32 9.90
C PHE A 484 -22.93 0.62 9.55
N GLY A 485 -24.18 0.19 9.75
CA GLY A 485 -25.36 0.94 9.34
C GLY A 485 -25.42 2.36 9.90
N LYS A 486 -24.84 2.57 11.09
CA LYS A 486 -24.78 3.90 11.70
C LYS A 486 -23.77 4.80 11.01
N HIS A 487 -22.55 4.32 10.78
CA HIS A 487 -21.48 5.13 10.18
C HIS A 487 -21.67 5.33 8.68
N THR A 488 -22.18 4.32 7.98
CA THR A 488 -22.50 4.40 6.55
C THR A 488 -23.63 5.38 6.25
N GLN A 489 -24.55 5.58 7.20
CA GLN A 489 -25.63 6.57 7.08
C GLN A 489 -25.11 7.99 6.87
N LEU A 490 -23.96 8.33 7.46
CA LEU A 490 -23.32 9.63 7.34
C LEU A 490 -22.91 9.97 5.90
N PHE A 491 -22.88 8.97 5.01
CA PHE A 491 -22.51 9.12 3.61
C PHE A 491 -23.69 8.93 2.64
N VAL A 492 -24.93 8.80 3.14
CA VAL A 492 -26.11 8.44 2.31
C VAL A 492 -26.41 9.47 1.21
N LYS A 493 -26.02 10.73 1.43
CA LYS A 493 -26.26 11.83 0.49
C LYS A 493 -25.18 11.98 -0.58
N TYR A 494 -24.13 11.14 -0.59
CA TYR A 494 -23.05 11.28 -1.56
C TYR A 494 -23.16 10.23 -2.66
N ASP A 495 -23.20 10.68 -3.91
CA ASP A 495 -23.20 9.79 -5.07
C ASP A 495 -21.83 9.13 -5.30
N SER A 496 -21.72 8.28 -6.32
CA SER A 496 -20.49 7.57 -6.66
C SER A 496 -19.29 8.47 -7.05
N ASN A 497 -19.53 9.74 -7.38
CA ASN A 497 -18.51 10.74 -7.72
C ASN A 497 -18.23 11.72 -6.56
N GLY A 498 -18.91 11.51 -5.42
CA GLY A 498 -18.75 12.32 -4.22
C GLY A 498 -19.56 13.61 -4.21
N TYR A 499 -20.48 13.83 -5.16
CA TYR A 499 -21.36 14.99 -5.10
C TYR A 499 -22.45 14.79 -4.05
N TYR A 500 -22.75 15.87 -3.34
CA TYR A 500 -23.84 15.92 -2.39
C TYR A 500 -25.20 16.02 -3.11
N GLN A 501 -26.10 15.11 -2.77
CA GLN A 501 -27.45 14.96 -3.31
C GLN A 501 -28.46 15.15 -2.17
N GLY A 502 -28.80 16.39 -1.86
CA GLY A 502 -29.64 16.71 -0.68
C GLY A 502 -31.02 16.03 -0.68
N ASP A 503 -31.56 15.74 -1.86
CA ASP A 503 -32.85 15.06 -2.06
C ASP A 503 -32.74 13.52 -2.10
N ALA A 504 -31.54 12.94 -1.95
CA ALA A 504 -31.35 11.49 -1.96
C ALA A 504 -32.16 10.81 -0.84
N SER A 505 -32.93 9.79 -1.19
CA SER A 505 -33.83 9.10 -0.26
C SER A 505 -33.13 8.04 0.59
N GLY A 506 -31.96 7.54 0.14
CA GLY A 506 -31.26 6.40 0.75
C GLY A 506 -32.01 5.07 0.64
N ILE A 507 -33.16 5.03 -0.05
CA ILE A 507 -33.97 3.82 -0.21
C ILE A 507 -33.38 2.99 -1.35
N GLN A 508 -33.36 1.67 -1.18
CA GLN A 508 -32.95 0.74 -2.23
C GLN A 508 -33.75 0.94 -3.52
N ASP A 509 -33.03 1.03 -4.64
CA ASP A 509 -33.65 1.07 -5.95
C ASP A 509 -34.45 -0.24 -6.17
N PRO A 510 -35.76 -0.18 -6.44
CA PRO A 510 -36.57 -1.37 -6.69
C PRO A 510 -36.28 -2.02 -8.05
N SER A 511 -35.50 -1.38 -8.92
CA SER A 511 -35.16 -1.90 -10.24
C SER A 511 -34.32 -3.19 -10.13
N PRO A 512 -34.74 -4.29 -10.79
CA PRO A 512 -33.99 -5.54 -10.77
C PRO A 512 -32.65 -5.46 -11.53
N GLU A 513 -32.43 -4.40 -12.32
CA GLU A 513 -31.20 -4.16 -13.06
C GLU A 513 -30.11 -3.49 -12.22
N VAL A 514 -30.48 -2.90 -11.09
CA VAL A 514 -29.55 -2.19 -10.20
C VAL A 514 -29.00 -3.16 -9.16
N THR A 515 -27.67 -3.21 -9.07
CA THR A 515 -26.98 -4.09 -8.12
C THR A 515 -27.35 -3.73 -6.67
N SER A 516 -27.42 -4.74 -5.80
CA SER A 516 -27.67 -4.55 -4.37
C SER A 516 -26.74 -3.49 -3.77
N GLY A 517 -27.32 -2.52 -3.04
CA GLY A 517 -26.57 -1.47 -2.36
C GLY A 517 -26.56 -0.10 -3.04
N HIS A 518 -27.29 0.06 -4.15
CA HIS A 518 -27.53 1.35 -4.80
C HIS A 518 -28.94 1.90 -4.59
N SER A 519 -28.99 3.22 -4.39
CA SER A 519 -30.20 4.04 -4.29
C SER A 519 -30.33 4.84 -5.60
N PRO A 520 -31.52 5.34 -5.95
CA PRO A 520 -31.69 6.21 -7.11
C PRO A 520 -30.69 7.40 -7.13
N ASN A 521 -30.52 8.01 -8.31
CA ASN A 521 -29.62 9.15 -8.54
C ASN A 521 -28.12 8.85 -8.30
N GLY A 522 -27.71 7.57 -8.40
CA GLY A 522 -26.30 7.18 -8.27
C GLY A 522 -25.75 7.20 -6.84
N THR A 523 -26.65 7.28 -5.85
CA THR A 523 -26.32 7.21 -4.41
C THR A 523 -26.30 5.76 -3.91
N PHE A 524 -25.96 5.57 -2.64
CA PHE A 524 -25.90 4.26 -2.00
C PHE A 524 -27.03 4.07 -0.99
N VAL A 525 -27.42 2.82 -0.77
CA VAL A 525 -28.54 2.45 0.09
C VAL A 525 -28.19 2.62 1.56
N SER A 526 -29.15 3.16 2.31
CA SER A 526 -29.19 3.16 3.77
C SER A 526 -29.53 1.77 4.32
N HIS A 527 -28.96 1.43 5.47
CA HIS A 527 -29.31 0.22 6.19
C HIS A 527 -30.68 0.29 6.88
N PHE A 528 -31.33 1.46 6.93
CA PHE A 528 -32.63 1.64 7.60
C PHE A 528 -33.81 1.35 6.68
N LYS A 529 -34.80 0.62 7.22
CA LYS A 529 -36.06 0.35 6.49
C LYS A 529 -37.01 1.54 6.46
N ASP A 530 -36.93 2.41 7.48
CA ASP A 530 -37.78 3.58 7.60
C ASP A 530 -37.29 4.66 6.64
N SER A 531 -38.17 5.14 5.77
CA SER A 531 -37.79 6.08 4.71
C SER A 531 -37.30 7.42 5.24
N SER A 532 -37.82 7.89 6.38
CA SER A 532 -37.39 9.15 6.98
C SER A 532 -35.98 9.05 7.55
N ARG A 533 -35.66 7.92 8.21
CA ARG A 533 -34.30 7.63 8.66
C ARG A 533 -33.35 7.35 7.50
N ALA A 534 -33.79 6.61 6.49
CA ALA A 534 -32.98 6.30 5.32
C ALA A 534 -32.54 7.57 4.59
N ALA A 535 -33.41 8.58 4.52
CA ALA A 535 -33.12 9.86 3.89
C ALA A 535 -32.37 10.85 4.80
N SER A 536 -32.16 10.54 6.08
CA SER A 536 -31.51 11.44 7.05
C SER A 536 -30.01 11.22 7.10
N GLU A 537 -29.21 12.27 7.26
CA GLU A 537 -27.78 12.12 7.57
C GLU A 537 -27.53 11.86 9.06
N SER A 538 -28.58 12.01 9.89
CA SER A 538 -28.47 11.83 11.35
C SER A 538 -28.35 10.37 11.73
N SER A 539 -27.45 10.10 12.68
CA SER A 539 -27.10 8.75 13.09
C SER A 539 -26.49 8.75 14.49
N GLU A 540 -25.76 7.68 14.81
CA GLU A 540 -24.91 7.56 15.98
C GLU A 540 -23.45 7.33 15.53
N PHE A 541 -22.51 7.81 16.32
CA PHE A 541 -21.08 7.60 16.15
C PHE A 541 -20.42 7.47 17.53
N PHE A 542 -19.76 6.34 17.79
CA PHE A 542 -19.27 5.91 19.09
C PHE A 542 -20.30 6.09 20.21
N GLY A 543 -21.51 5.61 19.94
CA GLY A 543 -22.66 5.67 20.87
C GLY A 543 -23.24 7.07 21.10
N GLN A 544 -22.75 8.09 20.40
CA GLN A 544 -23.26 9.48 20.51
C GLN A 544 -24.12 9.83 19.30
N SER A 545 -25.28 10.45 19.52
CA SER A 545 -26.11 10.96 18.43
C SER A 545 -25.42 12.11 17.70
N VAL A 546 -25.45 12.07 16.37
CA VAL A 546 -24.82 13.06 15.47
C VAL A 546 -25.80 13.44 14.37
N GLU A 547 -25.85 14.71 13.97
CA GLU A 547 -26.80 15.17 12.95
C GLU A 547 -26.34 14.89 11.52
N ASN A 548 -25.02 14.85 11.30
CA ASN A 548 -24.36 14.68 10.01
C ASN A 548 -22.88 14.27 10.18
N ILE A 549 -22.16 14.15 9.07
CA ILE A 549 -20.74 13.76 9.06
C ILE A 549 -19.81 14.76 9.75
N SER A 550 -20.13 16.05 9.77
CA SER A 550 -19.33 17.08 10.47
C SER A 550 -19.38 16.87 11.98
N ASP A 551 -20.54 16.52 12.54
CA ASP A 551 -20.66 16.20 13.96
C ASP A 551 -20.00 14.87 14.31
N ALA A 552 -20.12 13.87 13.45
CA ALA A 552 -19.39 12.61 13.61
C ALA A 552 -17.87 12.82 13.62
N ALA A 553 -17.35 13.69 12.75
CA ALA A 553 -15.93 14.05 12.74
C ALA A 553 -15.48 14.69 14.06
N LYS A 554 -16.30 15.54 14.68
CA LYS A 554 -16.03 16.12 16.02
C LYS A 554 -15.98 15.04 17.11
N VAL A 555 -16.91 14.08 17.08
CA VAL A 555 -16.90 12.94 18.00
C VAL A 555 -15.63 12.10 17.81
N LEU A 556 -15.27 11.82 16.55
CA LEU A 556 -14.09 11.04 16.20
C LEU A 556 -12.79 11.68 16.70
N VAL A 557 -12.56 12.98 16.45
CA VAL A 557 -11.34 13.66 16.92
C VAL A 557 -11.27 13.81 18.44
N ALA A 558 -12.41 13.83 19.12
CA ALA A 558 -12.48 13.87 20.58
C ALA A 558 -12.17 12.51 21.23
N ASP A 559 -12.38 11.40 20.50
CA ASP A 559 -12.12 10.06 21.01
C ASP A 559 -10.62 9.78 21.19
N PRO A 560 -10.19 9.11 22.29
CA PRO A 560 -8.78 8.78 22.50
C PRO A 560 -8.13 7.98 21.37
N SER A 561 -8.91 7.20 20.61
CA SER A 561 -8.41 6.41 19.48
C SER A 561 -7.86 7.28 18.34
N PHE A 562 -8.33 8.52 18.17
CA PHE A 562 -7.86 9.41 17.12
C PHE A 562 -6.37 9.72 17.24
N MET A 563 -5.93 10.12 18.43
CA MET A 563 -4.52 10.46 18.66
C MET A 563 -3.63 9.21 18.64
N THR A 564 -4.07 8.08 19.21
CA THR A 564 -3.29 6.83 19.16
C THR A 564 -3.16 6.31 17.73
N CYS A 565 -4.23 6.41 16.93
CA CYS A 565 -4.20 6.02 15.54
C CYS A 565 -3.30 6.95 14.72
N THR A 566 -3.38 8.26 14.94
CA THR A 566 -2.49 9.22 14.27
C THR A 566 -1.02 8.92 14.56
N VAL A 567 -0.67 8.61 15.82
CA VAL A 567 0.69 8.18 16.19
C VAL A 567 1.07 6.88 15.46
N SER A 568 0.18 5.88 15.42
CA SER A 568 0.42 4.62 14.70
C SER A 568 0.66 4.83 13.21
N ASN A 569 -0.15 5.68 12.57
CA ASN A 569 -0.02 6.02 11.15
C ASN A 569 1.28 6.79 10.85
N VAL A 570 1.63 7.75 11.71
CA VAL A 570 2.92 8.46 11.63
C VAL A 570 4.09 7.49 11.73
N LEU A 571 4.10 6.63 12.74
CA LEU A 571 5.18 5.64 12.90
C LEU A 571 5.21 4.69 11.70
N GLY A 572 4.06 4.18 11.26
CA GLY A 572 3.93 3.31 10.10
C GLY A 572 4.53 3.92 8.84
N TYR A 573 4.13 5.13 8.50
CA TYR A 573 4.58 5.81 7.29
C TYR A 573 6.06 6.23 7.38
N TYR A 574 6.44 7.00 8.40
CA TYR A 574 7.76 7.62 8.45
C TYR A 574 8.90 6.64 8.79
N LEU A 575 8.57 5.51 9.41
CA LEU A 575 9.51 4.42 9.65
C LEU A 575 9.40 3.28 8.63
N ARG A 576 8.50 3.42 7.64
CA ARG A 576 8.26 2.44 6.58
C ARG A 576 7.92 1.04 7.12
N LEU A 577 7.11 1.00 8.17
CA LEU A 577 6.65 -0.26 8.75
C LEU A 577 5.60 -0.87 7.84
N LYS A 578 5.71 -2.17 7.58
CA LYS A 578 4.65 -2.94 6.90
C LYS A 578 3.41 -2.97 7.81
N ASP A 579 2.22 -3.14 7.23
CA ASP A 579 0.97 -3.19 8.00
C ASP A 579 1.00 -4.23 9.12
N THR A 580 1.62 -5.38 8.90
CA THR A 580 1.80 -6.42 9.93
C THR A 580 2.67 -5.96 11.10
N THR A 581 3.68 -5.13 10.85
CA THR A 581 4.56 -4.57 11.88
C THR A 581 3.92 -3.36 12.55
N LYS A 582 3.21 -2.53 11.79
CA LYS A 582 2.41 -1.43 12.31
C LYS A 582 1.33 -1.94 13.29
N ALA A 583 0.65 -3.02 12.93
CA ALA A 583 -0.35 -3.68 13.76
C ALA A 583 0.23 -4.34 15.02
N SER A 584 1.55 -4.58 15.08
CA SER A 584 2.21 -5.15 16.26
C SER A 584 2.85 -4.10 17.18
N ILE A 585 2.74 -2.80 16.86
CA ILE A 585 3.15 -1.74 17.78
C ILE A 585 2.28 -1.82 19.03
N SER A 586 2.91 -1.93 20.20
CA SER A 586 2.19 -2.04 21.47
C SER A 586 1.26 -0.85 21.72
N ASP A 587 -0.01 -1.13 22.06
CA ASP A 587 -0.98 -0.12 22.52
C ASP A 587 -0.46 0.71 23.69
N ARG A 588 0.38 0.12 24.56
CA ARG A 588 1.03 0.83 25.66
C ARG A 588 1.95 1.94 25.16
N LEU A 589 2.74 1.67 24.13
CA LEU A 589 3.65 2.65 23.52
C LEU A 589 2.86 3.76 22.81
N LEU A 590 1.86 3.39 21.99
CA LEU A 590 0.99 4.33 21.31
C LEU A 590 0.25 5.25 22.30
N GLY A 591 -0.32 4.66 23.35
CA GLY A 591 -0.99 5.38 24.43
C GLY A 591 -0.07 6.31 25.21
N SER A 592 1.17 5.88 25.49
CA SER A 592 2.20 6.70 26.14
C SER A 592 2.55 7.95 25.32
N ILE A 593 2.83 7.79 24.02
CA ILE A 593 3.14 8.89 23.11
C ILE A 593 1.93 9.83 23.00
N ALA A 594 0.74 9.29 22.74
CA ALA A 594 -0.50 10.06 22.61
C ALA A 594 -0.84 10.86 23.88
N LYS A 595 -0.61 10.28 25.06
CA LYS A 595 -0.78 10.97 26.34
C LYS A 595 0.23 12.12 26.47
N LYS A 596 1.51 11.87 26.18
CA LYS A 596 2.56 12.89 26.26
C LYS A 596 2.28 14.09 25.34
N ILE A 597 1.82 13.83 24.11
CA ILE A 597 1.39 14.87 23.17
C ILE A 597 0.26 15.72 23.79
N ARG A 598 -0.82 15.08 24.28
CA ARG A 598 -1.99 15.75 24.86
C ARG A 598 -1.74 16.46 26.19
N ASP A 599 -0.74 16.02 26.94
CA ASP A 599 -0.31 16.71 28.17
C ASP A 599 0.44 18.00 27.85
N LYS A 600 1.21 18.02 26.75
CA LYS A 600 1.99 19.18 26.29
C LYS A 600 1.12 20.22 25.57
N ASN A 601 0.24 19.77 24.69
CA ASN A 601 -0.66 20.63 23.93
C ASN A 601 -2.02 19.92 23.76
N LYS A 602 -3.11 20.58 24.19
CA LYS A 602 -4.47 20.03 24.06
C LYS A 602 -4.94 19.96 22.61
N GLN A 603 -4.38 20.80 21.74
CA GLN A 603 -4.66 20.87 20.32
C GLN A 603 -3.34 20.78 19.54
N PRO A 604 -2.68 19.61 19.53
CA PRO A 604 -1.37 19.45 18.94
C PRO A 604 -1.39 19.68 17.43
N SER A 605 -0.36 20.34 16.92
CA SER A 605 -0.10 20.40 15.48
C SER A 605 0.40 19.05 14.96
N PHE A 606 0.39 18.84 13.64
CA PHE A 606 1.02 17.64 13.07
C PHE A 606 2.52 17.57 13.38
N GLN A 607 3.21 18.71 13.41
CA GLN A 607 4.61 18.80 13.80
C GLN A 607 4.84 18.34 15.25
N ASP A 608 3.96 18.71 16.19
CA ASP A 608 4.05 18.24 17.58
C ASP A 608 3.93 16.72 17.65
N ILE A 609 2.97 16.16 16.91
CA ILE A 609 2.73 14.71 16.86
C ILE A 609 3.95 13.99 16.28
N LEU A 610 4.45 14.44 15.11
CA LEU A 610 5.60 13.84 14.44
C LEU A 610 6.84 13.89 15.33
N ARG A 611 7.11 15.04 15.94
CA ARG A 611 8.26 15.25 16.81
C ARG A 611 8.22 14.28 18.00
N GLU A 612 7.11 14.24 18.73
CA GLU A 612 7.02 13.38 19.91
C GLU A 612 7.04 11.89 19.55
N ALA A 613 6.43 11.49 18.43
CA ALA A 613 6.43 10.10 17.97
C ALA A 613 7.83 9.63 17.55
N LEU A 614 8.53 10.39 16.70
CA LEU A 614 9.84 10.01 16.16
C LEU A 614 11.01 10.25 17.12
N THR A 615 10.79 10.97 18.22
CA THR A 615 11.82 11.19 19.24
C THR A 615 11.52 10.46 20.56
N HIS A 616 10.48 9.62 20.58
CA HIS A 616 10.15 8.83 21.76
C HIS A 616 11.29 7.82 22.05
N PRO A 617 11.79 7.72 23.30
CA PRO A 617 12.94 6.87 23.61
C PRO A 617 12.74 5.40 23.24
N GLU A 618 11.57 4.82 23.53
CA GLU A 618 11.27 3.42 23.15
C GLU A 618 11.25 3.23 21.62
N VAL A 619 10.83 4.23 20.84
CA VAL A 619 10.83 4.14 19.37
C VAL A 619 12.27 4.16 18.85
N ILE A 620 13.09 5.12 19.31
CA ILE A 620 14.51 5.19 18.95
C ILE A 620 15.21 3.89 19.33
N GLN A 621 15.02 3.41 20.57
CA GLN A 621 15.67 2.19 21.05
C GLN A 621 15.28 0.96 20.23
N SER A 622 14.02 0.86 19.80
CA SER A 622 13.54 -0.27 18.99
C SER A 622 14.17 -0.35 17.60
N ILE A 623 14.73 0.75 17.09
CA ILE A 623 15.31 0.83 15.74
C ILE A 623 16.84 0.91 15.80
N VAL A 624 17.37 1.65 16.77
CA VAL A 624 18.81 1.90 16.90
C VAL A 624 19.54 0.72 17.53
N ALA A 625 18.85 -0.15 18.29
CA ALA A 625 19.35 -1.34 18.99
C ALA A 625 20.85 -1.25 19.37
N GLU A 626 21.13 -0.91 20.62
CA GLU A 626 22.49 -0.96 21.16
C GLU A 626 23.06 -2.38 21.01
N ASP A 627 24.23 -2.49 20.37
CA ASP A 627 25.08 -3.69 20.41
C ASP A 627 25.38 -4.12 21.85
#